data_AF-A0A8J3QMF9-F1
#
_entry.id   AF-A0A8J3QMF9-F1
#
_cell.length_a   1.000
_cell.length_b   1.000
_cell.length_c   1.000
_cell.angle_alpha   90.00
_cell.angle_beta   90.00
_cell.angle_gamma   90.00
#
_symmetry.space_group_name_H-M   'P 1'
#
loop_
_entity.id
_entity.type
_entity.pdbx_description
1 polymer ?
#
loop_
_entity_poly.entity_id
_entity_poly.type
_entity_poly.pdbx_seq_one_letter_code
_entity_poly.pdbx_strand_id
1 'polypeptide(L)'
;MVSAYYDAAGAGAKRSAGGDAMTRNGRTRRAVLGTVVGGATLAAAAGCGWLGGGGGSDAGARSKPSPLAPALAATLTLIDLYTATMAGQPSLTGKLDPLLADHRAHVTALNAAMAPASAAPTGPATGSPSAGAGVPPDPAEALAAVRAAEQAARDSAVRDCLAAQPRYASLLGSIAACRSCHLEVLV
;
A
#
# COMPACT_ATOMS: atom_id res chain seq x y z
N MET A 1 8.59 42.90 26.19
CA MET A 1 8.48 44.26 25.62
C MET A 1 8.61 44.11 24.11
N VAL A 2 7.54 43.80 23.35
CA VAL A 2 6.43 44.67 22.91
C VAL A 2 6.89 45.91 22.14
N SER A 3 6.82 45.84 20.81
CA SER A 3 6.34 46.88 19.87
C SER A 3 6.53 46.34 18.43
N ALA A 4 5.49 45.86 17.73
CA ALA A 4 4.38 46.59 17.07
C ALA A 4 4.88 47.42 15.86
N TYR A 5 4.59 47.03 14.61
CA TYR A 5 3.34 47.13 13.83
C TYR A 5 3.17 48.47 13.07
N TYR A 6 2.58 48.36 11.87
CA TYR A 6 2.17 49.33 10.83
C TYR A 6 3.23 49.76 9.80
N ASP A 7 2.94 49.90 8.49
CA ASP A 7 1.85 49.56 7.56
C ASP A 7 2.19 50.25 6.22
N ALA A 8 1.74 49.66 5.11
CA ALA A 8 1.23 50.33 3.90
C ALA A 8 1.11 49.25 2.81
N ALA A 9 -0.09 48.69 2.56
CA ALA A 9 -1.18 49.26 1.77
C ALA A 9 -0.93 49.16 0.24
N GLY A 10 -1.80 48.41 -0.42
CA GLY A 10 -1.84 48.25 -1.87
C GLY A 10 -2.99 47.35 -2.33
N ALA A 11 -4.22 47.83 -2.15
CA ALA A 11 -5.47 47.20 -2.55
C ALA A 11 -5.68 47.17 -4.08
N GLY A 12 -6.47 46.20 -4.55
CA GLY A 12 -7.51 46.49 -5.55
C GLY A 12 -7.58 45.67 -6.83
N ALA A 13 -8.47 44.64 -6.79
CA ALA A 13 -9.44 44.25 -7.84
C ALA A 13 -8.90 43.66 -9.17
N LYS A 14 -9.55 42.68 -9.85
CA LYS A 14 -10.99 42.44 -10.05
C LYS A 14 -11.29 40.95 -10.28
N ARG A 15 -12.43 40.50 -9.76
CA ARG A 15 -13.12 39.27 -10.19
C ARG A 15 -13.78 39.52 -11.54
N SER A 16 -13.60 38.60 -12.49
CA SER A 16 -14.43 38.52 -13.69
C SER A 16 -15.25 37.23 -13.61
N ALA A 17 -16.56 37.41 -13.52
CA ALA A 17 -17.54 36.39 -13.89
C ALA A 17 -17.67 36.39 -15.41
N GLY A 18 -17.81 35.20 -15.98
CA GLY A 18 -18.08 34.98 -17.40
C GLY A 18 -18.51 33.53 -17.57
N GLY A 19 -19.80 33.29 -17.42
CA GLY A 19 -20.42 32.04 -17.80
C GLY A 19 -20.84 32.12 -19.25
N ASP A 20 -20.48 31.11 -20.03
CA ASP A 20 -21.14 30.78 -21.29
C ASP A 20 -21.59 29.32 -21.23
N ALA A 21 -22.91 29.17 -21.31
CA ALA A 21 -23.59 27.91 -21.48
C ALA A 21 -23.30 27.36 -22.88
N MET A 22 -22.78 26.13 -22.96
CA MET A 22 -23.01 25.29 -24.13
C MET A 22 -23.70 24.00 -23.69
N THR A 23 -24.88 23.86 -24.25
CA THR A 23 -25.89 22.83 -24.07
C THR A 23 -25.43 21.43 -24.48
N ARG A 24 -25.75 20.45 -23.61
CA ARG A 24 -26.56 19.25 -23.90
C ARG A 24 -26.24 18.48 -25.20
N ASN A 25 -25.59 17.32 -25.05
CA ASN A 25 -25.82 16.09 -25.85
C ASN A 25 -24.98 14.96 -25.23
N GLY A 26 -25.54 13.99 -24.51
CA GLY A 26 -26.38 12.95 -25.11
C GLY A 26 -25.50 11.86 -25.72
N ARG A 27 -25.14 10.83 -24.94
CA ARG A 27 -24.90 9.46 -25.44
C ARG A 27 -24.78 8.45 -24.30
N THR A 28 -25.94 8.05 -23.81
CA THR A 28 -26.20 6.68 -23.38
C THR A 28 -25.78 5.73 -24.52
N ARG A 29 -24.89 4.77 -24.24
CA ARG A 29 -24.64 3.64 -25.15
C ARG A 29 -25.05 2.35 -24.45
N ARG A 30 -26.36 2.26 -24.25
CA ARG A 30 -27.08 0.99 -24.12
C ARG A 30 -27.23 0.45 -25.53
N ALA A 31 -26.46 -0.58 -25.88
CA ALA A 31 -26.62 -1.41 -27.07
C ALA A 31 -26.23 -2.83 -26.61
N VAL A 32 -27.17 -3.70 -26.22
CA VAL A 32 -28.17 -4.45 -27.01
C VAL A 32 -27.52 -5.49 -27.93
N LEU A 33 -28.12 -6.70 -27.89
CA LEU A 33 -27.89 -7.94 -28.65
C LEU A 33 -26.91 -8.92 -27.97
N GLY A 34 -27.19 -10.22 -27.86
CA GLY A 34 -28.28 -11.03 -28.41
C GLY A 34 -28.05 -12.50 -28.05
N THR A 35 -29.16 -13.22 -27.93
CA THR A 35 -29.37 -14.64 -27.62
C THR A 35 -28.67 -15.65 -28.56
N VAL A 36 -28.21 -16.78 -28.02
CA VAL A 36 -28.24 -18.09 -28.71
C VAL A 36 -28.75 -19.17 -27.75
N VAL A 37 -29.80 -19.84 -28.18
CA VAL A 37 -30.44 -21.03 -27.61
C VAL A 37 -29.85 -22.28 -28.26
N GLY A 38 -29.68 -23.36 -27.48
CA GLY A 38 -30.02 -24.72 -27.96
C GLY A 38 -28.92 -25.77 -27.89
N GLY A 39 -29.30 -26.95 -27.37
CA GLY A 39 -28.74 -28.25 -27.79
C GLY A 39 -28.26 -29.17 -26.66
N ALA A 40 -29.13 -30.07 -26.21
CA ALA A 40 -28.77 -31.26 -25.43
C ALA A 40 -28.85 -32.50 -26.32
N THR A 41 -27.81 -33.37 -26.32
CA THR A 41 -27.93 -34.82 -26.61
C THR A 41 -26.73 -35.62 -26.04
N LEU A 42 -26.99 -36.90 -25.78
CA LEU A 42 -26.31 -37.89 -24.93
C LEU A 42 -25.04 -38.56 -25.50
N ALA A 43 -24.33 -39.23 -24.58
CA ALA A 43 -23.03 -39.91 -24.66
C ALA A 43 -22.91 -41.14 -25.60
N ALA A 44 -21.68 -41.43 -26.01
CA ALA A 44 -21.12 -42.79 -26.18
C ALA A 44 -19.58 -42.78 -26.16
N ALA A 45 -19.00 -43.85 -25.60
CA ALA A 45 -17.63 -43.99 -25.13
C ALA A 45 -16.67 -44.70 -26.11
N ALA A 46 -15.39 -44.77 -25.67
CA ALA A 46 -14.19 -45.41 -26.24
C ALA A 46 -13.45 -44.59 -27.32
N GLY A 47 -12.15 -44.25 -27.23
CA GLY A 47 -11.06 -44.50 -26.27
C GLY A 47 -9.87 -43.62 -26.73
N CYS A 48 -9.01 -43.08 -25.86
CA CYS A 48 -7.79 -43.76 -25.42
C CYS A 48 -7.07 -42.87 -24.37
N GLY A 49 -6.78 -43.42 -23.18
CA GLY A 49 -5.62 -43.01 -22.38
C GLY A 49 -5.77 -41.95 -21.26
N TRP A 50 -6.95 -41.46 -20.91
CA TRP A 50 -7.08 -40.42 -19.85
C TRP A 50 -7.46 -40.95 -18.45
N LEU A 51 -7.19 -42.22 -18.14
CA LEU A 51 -7.46 -42.77 -16.80
C LEU A 51 -6.41 -43.81 -16.40
N GLY A 52 -5.25 -43.32 -15.95
CA GLY A 52 -4.16 -44.19 -15.51
C GLY A 52 -2.91 -43.42 -15.11
N GLY A 53 -3.07 -42.41 -14.25
CA GLY A 53 -1.97 -41.68 -13.62
C GLY A 53 -2.39 -41.24 -12.24
N GLY A 54 -2.46 -42.19 -11.31
CA GLY A 54 -2.51 -41.85 -9.90
C GLY A 54 -1.24 -41.12 -9.48
N GLY A 55 -1.37 -40.28 -8.46
CA GLY A 55 -0.24 -39.75 -7.72
C GLY A 55 0.25 -38.41 -8.23
N GLY A 56 -0.22 -37.35 -7.58
CA GLY A 56 0.33 -36.03 -7.73
C GLY A 56 -0.74 -34.98 -7.61
N SER A 57 -1.22 -34.74 -6.38
CA SER A 57 -1.38 -33.34 -5.99
C SER A 57 -0.13 -32.63 -6.51
N ASP A 58 -0.28 -31.68 -7.42
CA ASP A 58 0.83 -30.85 -7.90
C ASP A 58 1.20 -29.90 -6.76
N ALA A 59 1.66 -30.51 -5.67
CA ALA A 59 2.38 -29.93 -4.57
C ALA A 59 3.77 -29.68 -5.13
N GLY A 60 3.97 -28.57 -5.85
CA GLY A 60 5.33 -28.30 -6.32
C GLY A 60 5.56 -27.18 -7.29
N ALA A 61 4.55 -26.63 -7.96
CA ALA A 61 4.74 -25.36 -8.67
C ALA A 61 4.93 -24.26 -7.60
N ARG A 62 6.17 -24.09 -7.14
CA ARG A 62 6.58 -23.07 -6.18
C ARG A 62 6.21 -21.73 -6.80
N SER A 63 5.02 -21.21 -6.48
CA SER A 63 4.55 -19.92 -6.95
C SER A 63 5.66 -18.91 -6.72
N LYS A 64 6.12 -18.26 -7.79
CA LYS A 64 7.18 -17.27 -7.68
C LYS A 64 6.76 -16.24 -6.61
N PRO A 65 7.63 -15.92 -5.64
CA PRO A 65 7.31 -14.91 -4.64
C PRO A 65 6.85 -13.63 -5.32
N SER A 66 5.80 -13.01 -4.75
CA SER A 66 5.30 -11.73 -5.26
C SER A 66 6.44 -10.71 -5.35
N PRO A 67 6.51 -9.89 -6.42
CA PRO A 67 7.48 -8.80 -6.51
C PRO A 67 7.32 -7.75 -5.39
N LEU A 68 6.16 -7.71 -4.70
CA LEU A 68 5.91 -6.83 -3.56
C LEU A 68 6.32 -7.45 -2.20
N ALA A 69 6.71 -8.73 -2.17
CA ALA A 69 7.07 -9.41 -0.92
C ALA A 69 8.20 -8.71 -0.14
N PRO A 70 9.26 -8.16 -0.79
CA PRO A 70 10.29 -7.40 -0.07
C PRO A 70 9.75 -6.13 0.60
N ALA A 71 8.89 -5.37 -0.09
CA ALA A 71 8.28 -4.16 0.45
C ALA A 71 7.34 -4.46 1.64
N LEU A 72 6.60 -5.58 1.56
CA LEU A 72 5.78 -6.06 2.67
C LEU A 72 6.63 -6.43 3.88
N ALA A 73 7.69 -7.23 3.69
CA ALA A 73 8.59 -7.63 4.76
C ALA A 73 9.24 -6.41 5.45
N ALA A 74 9.75 -5.46 4.67
CA ALA A 74 10.34 -4.24 5.21
C ALA A 74 9.34 -3.39 6.01
N THR A 75 8.08 -3.33 5.58
CA THR A 75 7.03 -2.59 6.30
C THR A 75 6.64 -3.28 7.60
N LEU A 76 6.62 -4.62 7.64
CA LEU A 76 6.38 -5.38 8.88
C LEU A 76 7.52 -5.18 9.89
N THR A 77 8.78 -5.22 9.45
CA THR A 77 9.93 -4.91 10.32
C THR A 77 9.85 -3.51 10.92
N LEU A 78 9.34 -2.53 10.15
CA LEU A 78 9.15 -1.18 10.65
C LEU A 78 8.01 -1.11 11.69
N ILE A 79 6.91 -1.83 11.48
CA ILE A 79 5.83 -1.98 12.48
C ILE A 79 6.37 -2.57 13.79
N ASP A 80 7.22 -3.58 13.71
CA ASP A 80 7.85 -4.19 14.89
C ASP A 80 8.70 -3.17 15.66
N LEU A 81 9.52 -2.39 14.95
CA LEU A 81 10.34 -1.33 15.55
C LEU A 81 9.49 -0.25 16.23
N TYR A 82 8.42 0.22 15.58
CA TYR A 82 7.51 1.21 16.16
C TYR A 82 6.84 0.65 17.42
N THR A 83 6.33 -0.58 17.35
CA THR A 83 5.65 -1.25 18.48
C THR A 83 6.61 -1.45 19.65
N ALA A 84 7.83 -1.91 19.40
CA ALA A 84 8.86 -2.04 20.43
C ALA A 84 9.22 -0.68 21.04
N THR A 85 9.40 0.35 20.22
CA THR A 85 9.73 1.71 20.68
C THR A 85 8.63 2.29 21.56
N MET A 86 7.36 2.14 21.17
CA MET A 86 6.21 2.61 21.97
C MET A 86 6.12 1.86 23.31
N ALA A 87 6.44 0.57 23.34
CA ALA A 87 6.48 -0.21 24.57
C ALA A 87 7.64 0.19 25.51
N GLY A 88 8.82 0.45 24.95
CA GLY A 88 10.01 0.86 25.70
C GLY A 88 10.04 2.34 26.09
N GLN A 89 9.34 3.20 25.32
CA GLN A 89 9.33 4.65 25.48
C GLN A 89 7.90 5.21 25.42
N PRO A 90 7.10 5.06 26.49
CA PRO A 90 5.69 5.45 26.49
C PRO A 90 5.44 6.93 26.17
N SER A 91 6.41 7.81 26.47
CA SER A 91 6.35 9.25 26.16
C SER A 91 6.31 9.56 24.66
N LEU A 92 6.78 8.64 23.81
CA LEU A 92 6.76 8.79 22.35
C LEU A 92 5.45 8.30 21.70
N THR A 93 4.61 7.55 22.43
CA THR A 93 3.39 6.91 21.92
C THR A 93 2.50 7.87 21.15
N GLY A 94 2.22 9.07 21.70
CA GLY A 94 1.34 10.04 21.04
C GLY A 94 1.88 10.55 19.69
N LYS A 95 3.20 10.59 19.52
CA LYS A 95 3.85 10.99 18.26
C LYS A 95 3.91 9.84 17.25
N LEU A 96 4.13 8.61 17.74
CA LEU A 96 4.38 7.43 16.91
C LEU A 96 3.11 6.68 16.48
N ASP A 97 2.03 6.74 17.27
CA ASP A 97 0.78 6.03 17.00
C ASP A 97 0.17 6.32 15.61
N PRO A 98 0.03 7.58 15.15
CA PRO A 98 -0.52 7.83 13.81
C PRO A 98 0.36 7.26 12.69
N LEU A 99 1.69 7.29 12.84
CA LEU A 99 2.62 6.73 11.86
C LEU A 99 2.57 5.19 11.83
N LEU A 100 2.39 4.57 13.00
CA LEU A 100 2.17 3.12 13.10
C LEU A 100 0.85 2.71 12.43
N ALA A 101 -0.21 3.50 12.58
CA ALA A 101 -1.48 3.28 11.89
C ALA A 101 -1.31 3.35 10.37
N ASP A 102 -0.57 4.34 9.86
CA ASP A 102 -0.24 4.43 8.44
C ASP A 102 0.54 3.19 7.97
N HIS A 103 1.59 2.76 8.67
CA HIS A 103 2.33 1.53 8.29
C HIS A 103 1.44 0.28 8.21
N ARG A 104 0.45 0.13 9.09
CA ARG A 104 -0.54 -0.95 9.02
C ARG A 104 -1.44 -0.82 7.78
N ALA A 105 -1.82 0.40 7.41
CA ALA A 105 -2.56 0.66 6.16
C ALA A 105 -1.72 0.30 4.93
N HIS A 106 -0.41 0.58 4.93
CA HIS A 106 0.50 0.16 3.87
C HIS A 106 0.58 -1.36 3.72
N VAL A 107 0.66 -2.12 4.83
CA VAL A 107 0.60 -3.59 4.81
C VAL A 107 -0.70 -4.09 4.18
N THR A 108 -1.82 -3.45 4.52
CA THR A 108 -3.14 -3.79 3.95
C THR A 108 -3.16 -3.58 2.44
N ALA A 109 -2.66 -2.42 1.97
CA ALA A 109 -2.59 -2.11 0.54
C ALA A 109 -1.64 -3.04 -0.23
N LEU A 110 -0.48 -3.38 0.35
CA LEU A 110 0.47 -4.33 -0.23
C LEU A 110 -0.14 -5.73 -0.35
N ASN A 111 -0.79 -6.23 0.69
CA ASN A 111 -1.46 -7.53 0.64
C ASN A 111 -2.58 -7.56 -0.41
N ALA A 112 -3.38 -6.49 -0.50
CA ALA A 112 -4.42 -6.36 -1.51
C ALA A 112 -3.84 -6.38 -2.94
N ALA A 113 -2.70 -5.73 -3.18
CA ALA A 113 -2.03 -5.73 -4.48
C ALA A 113 -1.35 -7.07 -4.84
N MET A 114 -1.12 -7.93 -3.84
CA MET A 114 -0.57 -9.28 -4.02
C MET A 114 -1.63 -10.36 -4.22
N ALA A 115 -2.87 -10.09 -3.82
CA ALA A 115 -3.96 -11.04 -3.94
C ALA A 115 -4.29 -11.30 -5.43
N PRO A 116 -4.53 -12.56 -5.83
CA PRO A 116 -5.16 -12.86 -7.11
C PRO A 116 -6.48 -12.10 -7.24
N ALA A 117 -6.81 -11.64 -8.44
CA ALA A 117 -8.06 -10.90 -8.70
C ALA A 117 -9.35 -11.66 -8.32
N SER A 118 -9.27 -12.97 -8.07
CA SER A 118 -10.38 -13.84 -7.66
C SER A 118 -10.24 -14.41 -6.24
N ALA A 119 -9.20 -14.03 -5.48
CA ALA A 119 -9.02 -14.53 -4.12
C ALA A 119 -9.81 -13.67 -3.13
N ALA A 120 -10.70 -14.31 -2.38
CA ALA A 120 -11.30 -13.71 -1.19
C ALA A 120 -10.20 -13.33 -0.18
N PRO A 121 -10.41 -12.28 0.64
CA PRO A 121 -9.41 -11.85 1.61
C PRO A 121 -9.09 -13.01 2.56
N THR A 122 -7.84 -13.46 2.52
CA THR A 122 -7.30 -14.36 3.53
C THR A 122 -6.92 -13.52 4.75
N GLY A 123 -7.23 -14.04 5.94
CA GLY A 123 -7.01 -13.37 7.22
C GLY A 123 -5.56 -12.95 7.44
N PRO A 124 -5.31 -12.14 8.48
CA PRO A 124 -4.02 -11.50 8.69
C PRO A 124 -2.89 -12.54 8.74
N ALA A 125 -1.90 -12.36 7.87
CA ALA A 125 -0.65 -13.10 7.96
C ALA A 125 0.06 -12.68 9.25
N THR A 126 0.14 -13.59 10.21
CA THR A 126 0.90 -13.38 11.44
C THR A 126 2.39 -13.45 11.08
N GLY A 127 3.04 -12.29 11.04
CA GLY A 127 4.49 -12.19 10.99
C GLY A 127 5.10 -12.85 12.22
N SER A 128 6.17 -13.61 12.01
CA SER A 128 7.00 -14.12 13.11
C SER A 128 7.80 -12.94 13.68
N PRO A 129 7.91 -12.78 15.02
CA PRO A 129 8.63 -11.65 15.60
C PRO A 129 10.10 -11.73 15.19
N SER A 130 10.58 -10.68 14.51
CA SER A 130 12.02 -10.50 14.33
C SER A 130 12.59 -10.05 15.67
N ALA A 131 13.65 -10.71 16.14
CA ALA A 131 14.34 -10.32 17.36
C ALA A 131 14.91 -8.91 17.19
N GLY A 132 14.23 -7.92 17.76
CA GLY A 132 14.64 -6.53 17.70
C GLY A 132 15.95 -6.30 18.46
N ALA A 133 16.84 -5.50 17.87
CA ALA A 133 17.84 -4.80 18.67
C ALA A 133 17.10 -4.02 19.78
N GLY A 134 17.65 -4.02 20.99
CA GLY A 134 17.02 -3.36 22.13
C GLY A 134 16.70 -1.89 21.83
N VAL A 135 15.53 -1.42 22.26
CA VAL A 135 15.14 -0.01 22.18
C VAL A 135 16.11 0.79 23.06
N PRO A 136 16.75 1.86 22.55
CA PRO A 136 17.59 2.71 23.37
C PRO A 136 16.84 3.22 24.61
N PRO A 137 17.50 3.27 25.79
CA PRO A 137 16.86 3.73 27.02
C PRO A 137 16.59 5.24 27.02
N ASP A 138 17.32 6.00 26.20
CA ASP A 138 17.07 7.43 25.99
C ASP A 138 15.99 7.66 24.91
N PRO A 139 14.94 8.47 25.18
CA PRO A 139 13.88 8.73 24.22
C PRO A 139 14.34 9.41 22.93
N ALA A 140 15.36 10.28 22.98
CA ALA A 140 15.86 10.97 21.79
C ALA A 140 16.68 10.01 20.91
N GLU A 141 17.49 9.14 21.52
CA GLU A 141 18.18 8.06 20.80
C GLU A 141 17.18 7.07 20.17
N ALA A 142 16.12 6.71 20.89
CA ALA A 142 15.06 5.84 20.37
C ALA A 142 14.34 6.50 19.18
N LEU A 143 14.01 7.79 19.27
CA LEU A 143 13.41 8.53 18.16
C LEU A 143 14.36 8.65 16.97
N ALA A 144 15.65 8.87 17.20
CA ALA A 144 16.67 8.90 16.16
C ALA A 144 16.81 7.55 15.45
N ALA A 145 16.71 6.44 16.17
CA ALA A 145 16.70 5.10 15.59
C ALA A 145 15.46 4.88 14.69
N VAL A 146 14.27 5.29 15.14
CA VAL A 146 13.04 5.25 14.33
C VAL A 146 13.19 6.11 13.08
N ARG A 147 13.71 7.34 13.19
CA ARG A 147 13.96 8.24 12.06
C ARG A 147 14.92 7.61 11.04
N ALA A 148 16.02 7.03 11.50
CA ALA A 148 16.99 6.37 10.63
C ALA A 148 16.38 5.17 9.87
N ALA A 149 15.57 4.37 10.57
CA ALA A 149 14.83 3.27 9.96
C ALA A 149 13.81 3.77 8.93
N GLU A 150 13.06 4.83 9.23
CA GLU A 150 12.09 5.44 8.31
C GLU A 150 12.78 5.98 7.04
N GLN A 151 13.95 6.62 7.19
CA GLN A 151 14.76 7.09 6.05
C GLN A 151 15.21 5.94 5.16
N ALA A 152 15.79 4.88 5.74
CA ALA A 152 16.21 3.69 4.98
C ALA A 152 15.02 3.00 4.28
N ALA A 153 13.86 3.00 4.94
CA ALA A 153 12.62 2.43 4.43
C ALA A 153 12.02 3.28 3.30
N ARG A 154 12.12 4.61 3.37
CA ARG A 154 11.77 5.55 2.30
C ARG A 154 12.67 5.33 1.08
N ASP A 155 13.98 5.25 1.28
CA ASP A 155 14.94 5.09 0.19
C ASP A 155 14.79 3.73 -0.51
N SER A 156 14.46 2.69 0.25
CA SER A 156 14.10 1.38 -0.31
C SER A 156 12.80 1.44 -1.12
N ALA A 157 11.75 2.11 -0.61
CA ALA A 157 10.50 2.27 -1.34
C ALA A 157 10.68 3.07 -2.66
N VAL A 158 11.54 4.10 -2.66
CA VAL A 158 11.90 4.82 -3.91
C VAL A 158 12.58 3.89 -4.90
N ARG A 159 13.58 3.11 -4.47
CA ARG A 159 14.26 2.14 -5.36
C ARG A 159 13.29 1.10 -5.90
N ASP A 160 12.43 0.55 -5.05
CA ASP A 160 11.42 -0.43 -5.43
C ASP A 160 10.42 0.16 -6.43
N CYS A 161 9.97 1.40 -6.22
CA CYS A 161 9.09 2.11 -7.14
C CYS A 161 9.72 2.26 -8.54
N LEU A 162 11.00 2.62 -8.60
CA LEU A 162 11.73 2.80 -9.87
C LEU A 162 11.98 1.47 -10.60
N ALA A 163 12.13 0.37 -9.86
CA ALA A 163 12.32 -0.97 -10.42
C ALA A 163 10.99 -1.72 -10.69
N ALA A 164 9.87 -1.19 -10.23
CA ALA A 164 8.59 -1.88 -10.26
C ALA A 164 7.97 -1.96 -11.66
N GLN A 165 7.17 -3.00 -11.86
CA GLN A 165 6.26 -3.07 -13.00
C GLN A 165 5.24 -1.92 -12.89
N PRO A 166 4.77 -1.31 -14.00
CA PRO A 166 3.94 -0.09 -13.97
C PRO A 166 2.71 -0.17 -13.07
N ARG A 167 2.07 -1.35 -12.99
CA ARG A 167 0.90 -1.60 -12.14
C ARG A 167 1.15 -1.47 -10.62
N TYR A 168 2.41 -1.50 -10.18
CA TYR A 168 2.80 -1.38 -8.77
C TYR A 168 3.51 -0.07 -8.46
N ALA A 169 3.97 0.66 -9.48
CA ALA A 169 4.75 1.87 -9.31
C ALA A 169 3.96 2.96 -8.56
N SER A 170 2.67 3.14 -8.86
CA SER A 170 1.83 4.13 -8.15
C SER A 170 1.68 3.80 -6.66
N LEU A 171 1.46 2.53 -6.32
CA LEU A 171 1.38 2.08 -4.92
C LEU A 171 2.70 2.36 -4.20
N LEU A 172 3.83 1.85 -4.71
CA LEU A 172 5.15 2.00 -4.09
C LEU A 172 5.59 3.47 -4.01
N GLY A 173 5.27 4.28 -5.02
CA GLY A 173 5.50 5.72 -5.00
C GLY A 173 4.69 6.43 -3.92
N SER A 174 3.42 6.05 -3.72
CA SER A 174 2.61 6.57 -2.61
C SER A 174 3.21 6.20 -1.25
N ILE A 175 3.71 4.97 -1.08
CA ILE A 175 4.39 4.56 0.16
C ILE A 175 5.63 5.44 0.39
N ALA A 176 6.47 5.62 -0.63
CA ALA A 176 7.66 6.46 -0.52
C ALA A 176 7.33 7.92 -0.17
N ALA A 177 6.23 8.47 -0.72
CA ALA A 177 5.75 9.80 -0.38
C ALA A 177 5.29 9.90 1.09
N CYS A 178 4.46 8.97 1.57
CA CYS A 178 4.03 8.93 2.97
C CYS A 178 5.23 8.86 3.93
N ARG A 179 6.22 8.00 3.65
CA ARG A 179 7.43 7.91 4.47
C ARG A 179 8.27 9.19 4.46
N SER A 180 8.24 9.94 3.36
CA SER A 180 8.87 11.27 3.33
C SER A 180 8.13 12.25 4.25
N CYS A 181 6.79 12.20 4.29
CA CYS A 181 6.00 12.99 5.25
C CYS A 181 6.23 12.55 6.71
N HIS A 182 6.42 11.25 6.97
CA HIS A 182 6.74 10.75 8.31
C HIS A 182 8.05 11.35 8.85
N LEU A 183 9.07 11.51 7.99
CA LEU A 183 10.35 12.11 8.38
C LEU A 183 10.21 13.57 8.84
N GLU A 184 9.21 14.30 8.34
CA GLU A 184 8.89 15.66 8.81
C GLU A 184 8.24 15.65 10.20
N VAL A 185 7.52 14.58 10.54
CA VAL A 185 7.00 14.37 11.89
C VAL A 185 8.12 13.96 12.85
N LEU A 186 9.05 13.11 12.40
CA LEU A 186 10.15 12.54 13.19
C LEU A 186 11.37 13.49 13.34
N VAL A 187 11.18 14.79 13.17
CA VAL A 187 12.20 15.80 13.53
C VAL A 187 12.31 15.98 15.04
#